data_AF-A0A657ANS7-F1
#
_entry.id   AF-A0A657ANS7-F1
#
_cell.length_a   1.000
_cell.length_b   1.000
_cell.length_c   1.000
_cell.angle_alpha   90.00
_cell.angle_beta   90.00
_cell.angle_gamma   90.00
#
_symmetry.space_group_name_H-M   'P 1'
#
loop_
_entity.id
_entity.type
_entity.pdbx_description
1 polymer ?
#
loop_
_entity_poly.entity_id
_entity_poly.type
_entity_poly.pdbx_seq_one_letter_code
_entity_poly.pdbx_strand_id
1 'polypeptide(L)'
;TSAAFLDVEKTSIELIHPLNGEGPVQKYLEKKGGGIHHLCFRSDDIEADVERLKAKGYQFLSDAPSPGAHNCKVIFIHPKSADGILIELNQPMDQ
;
A
#
# COMPACT_ATOMS: atom_id res chain seq x y z
N THR A 1 -13.68 -0.08 1.87
CA THR A 1 -13.04 -0.77 3.00
C THR A 1 -13.18 0.12 4.22
N SER A 2 -13.43 -0.42 5.40
CA SER A 2 -13.25 0.30 6.67
C SER A 2 -11.85 0.01 7.21
N ALA A 3 -11.31 0.96 7.97
CA ALA A 3 -10.00 0.86 8.59
C ALA A 3 -10.08 1.24 10.08
N ALA A 4 -9.29 0.56 10.91
CA ALA A 4 -9.02 0.94 12.30
C ALA A 4 -7.51 0.92 12.54
N PHE A 5 -7.00 1.86 13.33
CA PHE A 5 -5.57 2.04 13.56
C PHE A 5 -5.20 1.65 14.99
N LEU A 6 -4.15 0.85 15.11
CA LEU A 6 -3.48 0.59 16.37
C LEU A 6 -2.09 1.23 16.31
N ASP A 7 -1.89 2.27 17.09
CA ASP A 7 -0.60 2.97 17.13
C ASP A 7 0.45 2.14 17.87
N VAL A 8 1.63 2.03 17.30
CA VAL A 8 2.79 1.30 17.84
C VAL A 8 4.03 2.18 17.69
N GLU A 9 4.33 2.98 18.71
CA GLU A 9 5.45 3.96 18.78
C GLU A 9 5.76 4.71 17.47
N LYS A 10 6.50 4.10 16.54
CA LYS A 10 7.01 4.68 15.29
C LYS A 10 6.22 4.25 14.05
N THR A 11 5.17 3.46 14.20
CA THR A 11 4.33 2.94 13.11
C THR A 11 2.91 2.72 13.61
N SER A 12 2.01 2.29 12.72
CA SER A 12 0.69 1.79 13.07
C SER A 12 0.44 0.41 12.45
N ILE A 13 -0.47 -0.34 13.05
CA ILE A 13 -1.11 -1.51 12.42
C ILE A 13 -2.47 -1.05 11.92
N GLU A 14 -2.68 -1.14 10.61
CA GLU A 14 -3.97 -0.85 9.98
C GLU A 14 -4.80 -2.13 9.85
N LEU A 15 -5.91 -2.20 10.58
CA LEU A 15 -6.89 -3.26 10.47
C LEU A 15 -7.89 -2.90 9.37
N ILE A 16 -7.89 -3.66 8.28
CA ILE A 16 -8.76 -3.42 7.12
C ILE A 16 -9.89 -4.45 7.02
N HIS A 17 -11.11 -3.98 6.74
CA HIS A 17 -12.28 -4.83 6.54
C HIS A 17 -13.09 -4.42 5.29
N PRO A 18 -13.51 -5.36 4.42
CA PRO A 18 -14.36 -5.04 3.27
C PRO A 18 -15.76 -4.61 3.73
N LEU A 19 -16.34 -3.55 3.15
CA LEU A 19 -17.63 -3.02 3.62
C LEU A 19 -18.83 -3.85 3.13
N ASN A 20 -18.79 -4.37 1.91
CA ASN A 20 -19.94 -5.00 1.24
C ASN A 20 -19.61 -6.40 0.69
N GLY A 21 -18.61 -7.09 1.25
CA GLY A 21 -18.19 -8.40 0.73
C GLY A 21 -17.65 -8.36 -0.71
N GLU A 22 -17.09 -7.23 -1.13
CA GLU A 22 -16.53 -7.02 -2.47
C GLU A 22 -15.18 -6.28 -2.39
N GLY A 23 -14.45 -6.26 -3.51
CA GLY A 23 -13.22 -5.48 -3.68
C GLY A 23 -11.91 -6.23 -3.38
N PRO A 24 -10.77 -5.53 -3.41
CA PRO A 24 -9.44 -6.16 -3.30
C PRO A 24 -9.23 -6.93 -1.98
N VAL A 25 -9.68 -6.35 -0.86
CA VAL A 25 -9.54 -6.97 0.47
C VAL A 25 -10.39 -8.22 0.59
N GLN A 26 -11.62 -8.21 0.07
CA GLN A 26 -12.45 -9.41 0.02
C GLN A 26 -11.76 -10.55 -0.76
N LYS A 27 -11.26 -10.25 -1.97
CA LYS A 27 -10.54 -11.22 -2.79
C LYS A 27 -9.30 -11.77 -2.09
N TYR A 28 -8.60 -10.94 -1.32
CA TYR A 28 -7.48 -11.38 -0.50
C TYR A 28 -7.94 -12.36 0.60
N LEU A 29 -9.01 -12.04 1.34
CA LEU A 29 -9.57 -12.91 2.37
C LEU A 29 -10.02 -14.26 1.81
N GLU A 30 -10.67 -14.29 0.66
CA GLU A 30 -11.09 -15.55 0.01
C GLU A 30 -9.89 -16.43 -0.39
N LYS A 31 -8.79 -15.80 -0.82
CA LYS A 31 -7.60 -16.51 -1.28
C LYS A 31 -6.65 -16.92 -0.16
N LYS A 32 -6.61 -16.17 0.95
CA LYS A 32 -5.57 -16.28 1.99
C LYS A 32 -6.11 -16.47 3.41
N GLY A 33 -7.40 -16.23 3.65
CA GLY A 33 -8.04 -16.35 4.96
C GLY A 33 -7.75 -15.22 5.95
N GLY A 34 -6.79 -14.33 5.66
CA GLY A 34 -6.41 -13.21 6.54
C GLY A 34 -4.90 -13.03 6.64
N GLY A 35 -4.47 -12.22 7.62
CA GLY A 35 -3.05 -11.96 7.91
C GLY A 35 -2.54 -10.62 7.36
N ILE A 36 -1.21 -10.50 7.25
CA ILE A 36 -0.53 -9.29 6.77
C ILE A 36 -0.80 -9.12 5.27
N HIS A 37 -1.49 -8.05 4.90
CA HIS A 37 -1.87 -7.78 3.51
C HIS A 37 -0.73 -7.08 2.72
N HIS A 38 -0.13 -6.04 3.28
CA HIS A 38 1.02 -5.33 2.71
C HIS A 38 1.84 -4.65 3.82
N LEU A 39 3.02 -4.14 3.44
CA LEU A 39 3.78 -3.18 4.25
C LEU A 39 3.71 -1.80 3.57
N CYS A 40 3.50 -0.75 4.35
CA CYS A 40 3.44 0.62 3.84
C CYS A 40 4.63 1.42 4.36
N PHE A 41 5.37 2.06 3.44
CA PHE A 41 6.49 2.93 3.77
C PHE A 41 6.16 4.36 3.37
N ARG A 42 6.49 5.29 4.27
CA ARG A 42 6.38 6.72 4.00
C ARG A 42 7.50 7.17 3.08
N SER A 43 7.11 7.93 2.07
CA SER A 43 7.97 8.60 1.10
C SER A 43 7.90 10.11 1.31
N ASP A 44 9.03 10.79 1.17
CA ASP A 44 9.11 12.25 1.18
C ASP A 44 8.80 12.84 -0.21
N ASP A 45 9.19 12.13 -1.28
CA ASP A 45 8.88 12.45 -2.68
C ASP A 45 8.59 11.16 -3.47
N ILE A 46 7.31 10.81 -3.58
CA ILE A 46 6.83 9.58 -4.18
C ILE A 46 7.09 9.54 -5.69
N GLU A 47 7.16 10.69 -6.36
CA GLU A 47 7.46 10.71 -7.80
C GLU A 47 8.94 10.41 -8.03
N ALA A 48 9.83 11.07 -7.28
CA ALA A 48 11.26 10.79 -7.34
C ALA A 48 11.58 9.34 -6.95
N ASP A 49 10.89 8.79 -5.94
CA ASP A 49 11.07 7.40 -5.53
C ASP A 49 10.57 6.40 -6.58
N VAL A 50 9.45 6.68 -7.24
CA VAL A 50 8.95 5.85 -8.35
C VAL A 50 9.93 5.84 -9.51
N GLU A 51 10.42 7.01 -9.94
CA GLU A 51 11.42 7.10 -11.02
C GLU A 51 12.69 6.32 -10.67
N ARG A 52 13.22 6.55 -9.46
CA ARG A 52 14.43 5.88 -8.95
C ARG A 52 14.26 4.37 -8.88
N LEU A 53 13.12 3.87 -8.42
CA LEU A 53 12.87 2.44 -8.29
C LEU A 53 12.59 1.78 -9.65
N LYS A 54 11.85 2.44 -10.55
CA LYS A 54 11.67 1.97 -11.94
C LYS A 54 13.01 1.86 -12.65
N ALA A 55 13.91 2.83 -12.49
CA ALA A 55 15.26 2.78 -13.05
C ALA A 55 16.10 1.60 -12.53
N LYS A 56 15.79 1.09 -11.33
CA LYS A 56 16.40 -0.11 -10.74
C LYS A 56 15.69 -1.41 -11.12
N GLY A 57 14.67 -1.36 -11.98
CA GLY A 57 13.94 -2.54 -12.46
C GLY A 57 12.77 -2.99 -11.57
N TYR A 58 12.35 -2.17 -10.59
CA TYR A 58 11.16 -2.48 -9.79
C TYR A 58 9.90 -2.34 -10.63
N GLN A 59 8.99 -3.30 -10.46
CA GLN A 59 7.68 -3.31 -11.09
C GLN A 59 6.64 -2.71 -10.14
N PHE A 60 5.70 -1.94 -10.68
CA PHE A 60 4.59 -1.35 -9.94
C PHE A 60 3.26 -1.93 -10.43
N LEU A 61 2.23 -1.88 -9.59
CA LEU A 61 0.88 -2.32 -9.96
C LEU A 61 0.12 -1.28 -10.81
N SER A 62 0.59 -0.04 -10.84
CA SER A 62 0.03 1.06 -11.63
C SER A 62 1.15 1.89 -12.27
N ASP A 63 0.80 2.68 -13.29
CA ASP A 63 1.76 3.48 -14.04
C ASP A 63 2.26 4.70 -13.27
N ALA A 64 1.41 5.29 -12.42
CA ALA A 64 1.70 6.46 -11.60
C ALA A 64 1.05 6.34 -10.22
N PRO A 65 1.50 7.12 -9.22
CA PRO A 65 0.84 7.16 -7.93
C PRO A 65 -0.55 7.80 -8.03
N SER A 66 -1.48 7.32 -7.21
CA SER A 66 -2.89 7.73 -7.21
C SER A 66 -3.34 8.15 -5.81
N PRO A 67 -4.47 8.88 -5.66
CA PRO A 67 -5.06 9.11 -4.35
C PRO A 67 -5.36 7.79 -3.63
N GLY A 68 -4.90 7.69 -2.38
CA GLY A 68 -5.10 6.56 -1.49
C GLY A 68 -5.93 6.92 -0.27
N ALA A 69 -5.83 6.10 0.77
CA ALA A 69 -6.44 6.39 2.06
C ALA A 69 -5.75 7.58 2.76
N HIS A 70 -6.39 8.15 3.78
CA HIS A 70 -5.80 9.16 4.68
C HIS A 70 -5.25 10.43 4.02
N ASN A 71 -5.84 10.86 2.90
CA ASN A 71 -5.35 12.01 2.12
C ASN A 71 -3.88 11.84 1.69
N CYS A 72 -3.48 10.61 1.39
CA CYS A 72 -2.15 10.30 0.87
C CYS A 72 -2.21 10.04 -0.63
N LYS A 73 -1.10 10.32 -1.30
CA LYS A 73 -0.77 9.78 -2.61
C LYS A 73 -0.06 8.45 -2.40
N VAL A 74 -0.46 7.41 -3.13
CA VAL A 74 0.02 6.03 -2.91
C VAL A 74 0.37 5.35 -4.22
N ILE A 75 1.32 4.42 -4.16
CA ILE A 75 1.61 3.49 -5.25
C ILE A 75 2.08 2.15 -4.68
N PHE A 76 1.79 1.05 -5.37
CA PHE A 76 2.15 -0.29 -4.93
C PHE A 76 3.24 -0.89 -5.79
N ILE A 77 4.31 -1.37 -5.16
CA ILE A 77 5.35 -2.20 -5.78
C ILE A 77 4.79 -3.62 -5.92
N HIS A 78 4.91 -4.19 -7.11
CA HIS A 78 4.45 -5.55 -7.38
C HIS A 78 5.28 -6.55 -6.55
N PRO A 79 4.65 -7.55 -5.90
CA PRO A 79 5.35 -8.59 -5.13
C PRO A 79 6.49 -9.32 -5.84
N LYS A 80 6.55 -9.31 -7.17
CA LYS A 80 7.63 -9.91 -7.97
C LYS A 80 8.96 -9.17 -7.80
N SER A 81 8.91 -7.91 -7.36
CA SER A 81 10.08 -7.07 -7.09
C SER A 81 10.42 -6.99 -5.60
N ALA A 82 9.71 -7.72 -4.74
CA ALA A 82 9.84 -7.63 -3.28
C ALA A 82 9.59 -8.99 -2.59
N ASP A 83 10.14 -10.08 -3.14
CA ASP A 83 10.13 -11.44 -2.55
C ASP A 83 8.74 -11.93 -2.09
N GLY A 84 7.70 -11.57 -2.84
CA GLY A 84 6.33 -11.97 -2.55
C GLY A 84 5.56 -11.03 -1.62
N ILE A 85 6.19 -9.97 -1.11
CA ILE A 85 5.57 -8.96 -0.25
C ILE A 85 4.98 -7.85 -1.11
N LEU A 86 3.70 -7.52 -0.88
CA LEU A 86 3.11 -6.30 -1.43
C LEU A 86 3.62 -5.10 -0.62
N ILE A 87 4.25 -4.14 -1.29
CA ILE A 87 4.76 -2.93 -0.65
C ILE A 87 4.00 -1.72 -1.20
N GLU A 88 3.49 -0.90 -0.30
CA GLU A 88 2.94 0.42 -0.59
C GLU A 88 3.99 1.49 -0.28
N LEU A 89 4.14 2.46 -1.18
CA LEU A 89 4.72 3.75 -0.85
C LEU A 89 3.58 4.75 -0.68
N ASN A 90 3.57 5.48 0.42
CA ASN A 90 2.64 6.57 0.63
C ASN A 90 3.36 7.90 0.86
N GLN A 91 2.73 8.98 0.43
CA GLN A 91 3.14 10.33 0.76
C GLN A 91 1.89 11.09 1.19
N PRO A 92 1.84 11.64 2.41
CA PRO A 92 0.78 12.57 2.79
C PRO A 92 0.71 13.70 1.76
N MET A 93 -0.48 13.94 1.22
CA MET A 93 -0.71 15.15 0.44
C MET A 93 -0.86 16.28 1.46
N ASP A 94 0.08 17.22 1.47
CA ASP A 94 0.04 18.38 2.35
C ASP A 94 -1.34 19.09 2.24
N GLN A 95 -1.77 19.68 3.36
CA GLN A 95 -2.87 20.68 3.37
C GLN A 95 -2.40 21.98 2.73
#